data_AF-X0SJM3-F1
#
_entry.id   AF-X0SJM3-F1
#
_cell.length_a   1.000
_cell.length_b   1.000
_cell.length_c   1.000
_cell.angle_alpha   90.00
_cell.angle_beta   90.00
_cell.angle_gamma   90.00
#
_symmetry.space_group_name_H-M   'P 1'
#
loop_
_entity.id
_entity.type
_entity.pdbx_description
1 polymer ?
#
loop_
_entity_poly.entity_id
_entity_poly.type
_entity_poly.pdbx_seq_one_letter_code
_entity_poly.pdbx_strand_id
1 'polypeptide(L)'
;DRFKDGEKDEEEELIKKEYSVNVFIGKGSDVICYSRDKEGNPPGIFKYRDGSFTLAEAKPDMELPRKYNHEAIEKLFSQSTDLVDLLDRHVFVDKKVQSFLDDRNKYLERVKSKNFKNCESDMEQLAKACQQLFDERKKHIKPALEQYGKKLFKVRITKGKYKGTKEQEFFDRATMSVLVNSKYKSLTRLSTGERNAAMMVLLMNQGAFGPLIIDEPERHLDVKSITGMLVPRMHKLKTRQQIICVTRDEHILVSGDAEQVIVTQSEDKLKVITGDINNREIQEQVLEIFEGDGDALLEKNRKLGRILE
;
A
#
# COMPACT_ATOMS: atom_id res chain seq x y z
N ASP A 1 14.69 -15.38 0.42
CA ASP A 1 16.09 -15.43 -0.04
C ASP A 1 16.18 -15.98 -1.45
N ARG A 2 17.21 -15.53 -2.18
CA ARG A 2 17.51 -15.85 -3.58
C ARG A 2 17.81 -17.35 -3.78
N PHE A 3 17.73 -17.78 -5.04
CA PHE A 3 18.02 -19.10 -5.60
C PHE A 3 19.06 -19.93 -4.81
N LYS A 4 18.79 -21.24 -4.68
CA LYS A 4 19.77 -22.21 -4.18
C LYS A 4 20.95 -22.31 -5.16
N ASP A 5 22.11 -22.78 -4.69
CA ASP A 5 23.34 -22.81 -5.50
C ASP A 5 23.24 -23.56 -6.83
N GLY A 6 22.30 -24.50 -6.98
CA GLY A 6 22.02 -25.20 -8.25
C GLY A 6 21.13 -24.44 -9.24
N GLU A 7 20.53 -23.33 -8.84
CA GLU A 7 19.59 -22.52 -9.64
C GLU A 7 20.24 -21.21 -10.16
N LYS A 8 21.53 -20.99 -9.86
CA LYS A 8 22.30 -19.79 -10.27
C LYS A 8 22.61 -19.75 -11.77
N ASP A 9 22.91 -20.90 -12.37
CA ASP A 9 23.25 -20.99 -13.80
C ASP A 9 22.05 -20.57 -14.67
N GLU A 10 20.84 -20.81 -14.18
CA GLU A 10 19.60 -20.48 -14.89
C GLU A 10 19.17 -19.01 -14.63
N GLU A 11 19.45 -18.46 -13.44
CA GLU A 11 19.39 -17.02 -13.17
C GLU A 11 20.30 -16.24 -14.13
N GLU A 12 21.53 -16.72 -14.34
CA GLU A 12 22.47 -16.13 -15.29
C GLU A 12 21.96 -16.18 -16.74
N GLU A 13 21.24 -17.24 -17.13
CA GLU A 13 20.67 -17.34 -18.49
C GLU A 13 19.54 -16.32 -18.71
N LEU A 14 18.73 -16.05 -17.69
CA LEU A 14 17.71 -15.01 -17.72
C LEU A 14 18.33 -13.61 -17.73
N ILE A 15 19.37 -13.38 -16.90
CA ILE A 15 20.12 -12.11 -16.91
C ILE A 15 20.78 -11.87 -18.27
N LYS A 16 21.32 -12.91 -18.92
CA LYS A 16 21.88 -12.83 -20.29
C LYS A 16 20.82 -12.46 -21.34
N LYS A 17 19.56 -12.83 -21.11
CA LYS A 17 18.39 -12.42 -21.90
C LYS A 17 17.81 -11.07 -21.44
N GLU A 18 18.56 -10.33 -20.63
CA GLU A 18 18.30 -8.96 -20.19
C GLU A 18 17.11 -8.80 -19.22
N TYR A 19 16.82 -9.86 -18.47
CA TYR A 19 15.74 -9.91 -17.50
C TYR A 19 16.21 -9.65 -16.06
N SER A 20 15.45 -8.86 -15.27
CA SER A 20 15.73 -8.68 -13.84
C SER A 20 14.94 -9.68 -12.98
N VAL A 21 15.57 -10.72 -12.43
CA VAL A 21 14.84 -11.80 -11.75
C VAL A 21 14.51 -11.47 -10.28
N ASN A 22 13.22 -11.52 -9.93
CA ASN A 22 12.72 -11.52 -8.55
C ASN A 22 11.96 -12.83 -8.28
N VAL A 23 12.43 -13.61 -7.31
CA VAL A 23 11.87 -14.91 -6.96
C VAL A 23 10.90 -14.78 -5.79
N PHE A 24 9.74 -15.44 -5.86
CA PHE A 24 8.79 -15.55 -4.76
C PHE A 24 8.53 -17.01 -4.38
N ILE A 25 8.08 -17.19 -3.13
CA ILE A 25 7.94 -18.44 -2.36
C ILE A 25 7.31 -19.58 -3.19
N GLY A 26 7.99 -20.74 -3.22
CA GLY A 26 7.51 -21.98 -3.83
C GLY A 26 6.67 -22.83 -2.88
N LYS A 27 5.67 -23.53 -3.42
CA LYS A 27 4.94 -24.63 -2.75
C LYS A 27 5.29 -25.93 -3.46
N GLY A 28 6.11 -26.78 -2.83
CA GLY A 28 6.60 -28.02 -3.46
C GLY A 28 7.80 -27.78 -4.38
N SER A 29 7.83 -28.43 -5.55
CA SER A 29 8.92 -28.32 -6.56
C SER A 29 8.75 -27.16 -7.55
N ASP A 30 7.68 -26.37 -7.41
CA ASP A 30 7.38 -25.26 -8.31
C ASP A 30 7.93 -23.95 -7.74
N VAL A 31 8.80 -23.27 -8.50
CA VAL A 31 9.29 -21.91 -8.19
C VAL A 31 8.64 -20.92 -9.16
N ILE A 32 8.09 -19.82 -8.63
CA ILE A 32 7.51 -18.74 -9.44
C ILE A 32 8.46 -17.56 -9.44
N CYS A 33 8.90 -17.15 -10.63
CA CYS A 33 9.76 -15.99 -10.79
C CYS A 33 9.10 -14.93 -11.69
N TYR A 34 9.45 -13.67 -11.42
CA TYR A 34 9.06 -12.51 -12.20
C TYR A 34 10.32 -11.85 -12.73
N SER A 35 10.33 -11.48 -14.01
CA SER A 35 11.43 -10.65 -14.53
C SER A 35 11.07 -9.53 -15.51
N ARG A 36 11.47 -8.29 -15.18
CA ARG A 36 11.17 -7.12 -16.01
C ARG A 36 12.11 -7.11 -17.21
N ASP A 37 11.60 -6.65 -18.35
CA ASP A 37 12.46 -6.26 -19.47
C ASP A 37 13.16 -4.92 -19.17
N LYS A 38 14.11 -4.54 -20.03
CA LYS A 38 14.86 -3.27 -19.92
C LYS A 38 14.00 -2.01 -19.96
N GLU A 39 12.77 -2.10 -20.47
CA GLU A 39 11.87 -0.96 -20.67
C GLU A 39 10.93 -0.75 -19.46
N GLY A 40 10.97 -1.64 -18.47
CA GLY A 40 10.15 -1.54 -17.27
C GLY A 40 8.70 -1.97 -17.49
N ASN A 41 8.41 -2.65 -18.59
CA ASN A 41 7.11 -3.29 -18.80
C ASN A 41 6.94 -4.47 -17.81
N PRO A 42 5.71 -4.81 -17.41
CA PRO A 42 5.50 -5.89 -16.46
C PRO A 42 6.06 -7.21 -17.02
N PRO A 43 6.78 -8.00 -16.19
CA PRO A 43 7.27 -9.31 -16.58
C PRO A 43 6.16 -10.25 -17.00
N GLY A 44 6.46 -11.17 -17.92
CA GLY A 44 5.78 -12.46 -17.90
C GLY A 44 5.97 -13.15 -16.54
N ILE A 45 4.94 -13.84 -16.05
CA ILE A 45 5.06 -14.73 -14.90
C ILE A 45 5.72 -16.01 -15.42
N PHE A 46 6.79 -16.48 -14.81
CA PHE A 46 7.43 -17.73 -15.21
C PHE A 46 7.31 -18.76 -14.09
N LYS A 47 7.00 -19.99 -14.49
CA LYS A 47 6.98 -21.16 -13.63
C LYS A 47 8.20 -22.02 -13.94
N TYR A 48 9.02 -22.26 -12.94
CA TYR A 48 10.11 -23.20 -13.00
C TYR A 48 9.66 -24.58 -12.50
N ARG A 49 9.83 -25.59 -13.34
CA ARG A 49 9.59 -27.00 -13.03
C ARG A 49 10.56 -27.86 -13.86
N ASP A 50 11.15 -28.86 -13.22
CA ASP A 50 12.00 -29.87 -13.86
C ASP A 50 13.14 -29.30 -14.74
N GLY A 51 13.84 -28.26 -14.29
CA GLY A 51 14.97 -27.68 -15.04
C GLY A 51 14.56 -26.71 -16.16
N SER A 52 13.29 -26.30 -16.24
CA SER A 52 12.81 -25.43 -17.31
C SER A 52 11.89 -24.31 -16.81
N PHE A 53 12.11 -23.10 -17.34
CA PHE A 53 11.18 -21.98 -17.18
C PHE A 53 10.13 -22.04 -18.28
N THR A 54 8.86 -22.13 -17.87
CA THR A 54 7.70 -21.99 -18.76
C THR A 54 6.99 -20.68 -18.47
N LEU A 55 6.60 -19.95 -19.52
CA LEU A 55 5.74 -18.79 -19.36
C LEU A 55 4.41 -19.28 -18.78
N ALA A 56 4.09 -18.85 -17.57
CA ALA A 56 2.79 -19.12 -17.00
C ALA A 56 1.79 -18.25 -17.79
N GLU A 57 0.85 -18.90 -18.50
CA GLU A 57 -0.31 -18.20 -19.04
C GLU A 57 -0.90 -17.40 -17.88
N ALA A 58 -0.82 -16.07 -18.00
CA ALA A 58 -1.25 -15.18 -16.94
C ALA A 58 -2.69 -15.53 -16.61
N LYS A 59 -2.94 -16.17 -15.45
CA LYS A 59 -4.27 -16.13 -14.87
C LYS A 59 -4.54 -14.64 -14.65
N PRO A 60 -5.55 -14.04 -15.29
CA PRO A 60 -5.82 -12.60 -15.18
C PRO A 60 -6.02 -12.13 -13.74
N ASP A 61 -6.24 -13.06 -12.81
CA ASP A 61 -6.59 -12.81 -11.43
C ASP A 61 -5.43 -12.92 -10.42
N MET A 62 -4.20 -13.22 -10.86
CA MET A 62 -3.05 -13.32 -9.93
C MET A 62 -2.27 -12.00 -9.89
N GLU A 63 -2.83 -10.98 -9.21
CA GLU A 63 -2.08 -9.77 -8.89
C GLU A 63 -0.92 -10.09 -7.91
N LEU A 64 0.24 -9.48 -8.15
CA LEU A 64 1.43 -9.58 -7.32
C LEU A 64 1.17 -9.15 -5.86
N PRO A 65 1.90 -9.70 -4.87
CA PRO A 65 1.95 -9.17 -3.52
C PRO A 65 2.36 -7.70 -3.56
N ARG A 66 1.55 -6.81 -2.98
CA ARG A 66 1.88 -5.39 -2.90
C ARG A 66 2.81 -5.18 -1.70
N LYS A 67 4.06 -4.80 -1.97
CA LYS A 67 5.01 -4.35 -0.94
C LYS A 67 4.91 -2.84 -0.80
N TYR A 68 4.56 -2.37 0.39
CA TYR A 68 4.53 -0.94 0.71
C TYR A 68 5.69 -0.57 1.63
N ASN A 69 6.43 0.49 1.27
CA ASN A 69 7.49 1.08 2.09
C ASN A 69 7.07 2.49 2.53
N HIS A 70 7.22 2.79 3.82
CA HIS A 70 6.87 4.05 4.47
C HIS A 70 7.35 5.31 3.70
N GLU A 71 8.58 5.32 3.22
CA GLU A 71 9.14 6.50 2.51
C GLU A 71 8.44 6.80 1.19
N ALA A 72 8.00 5.77 0.47
CA ALA A 72 7.25 5.93 -0.77
C ALA A 72 5.83 6.45 -0.49
N ILE A 73 5.26 6.05 0.64
CA ILE A 73 3.90 6.40 1.05
C ILE A 73 3.87 7.89 1.41
N GLU A 74 4.79 8.38 2.26
CA GLU A 74 4.80 9.78 2.75
C GLU A 74 4.82 10.82 1.63
N LYS A 75 5.58 10.56 0.56
CA LYS A 75 5.66 11.45 -0.61
C LYS A 75 4.31 11.64 -1.30
N LEU A 76 3.45 10.62 -1.33
CA LEU A 76 2.17 10.63 -2.05
C LEU A 76 1.11 11.58 -1.48
N PHE A 77 1.32 12.12 -0.27
CA PHE A 77 0.37 13.04 0.37
C PHE A 77 1.00 14.39 0.73
N SER A 78 2.22 14.64 0.25
CA SER A 78 2.95 15.88 0.53
C SER A 78 2.35 17.08 -0.22
N GLN A 79 1.78 16.86 -1.41
CA GLN A 79 1.09 17.89 -2.18
C GLN A 79 -0.35 17.48 -2.55
N SER A 80 -1.22 18.48 -2.76
CA SER A 80 -2.62 18.23 -3.15
C SER A 80 -2.75 17.57 -4.52
N THR A 81 -1.76 17.75 -5.40
CA THR A 81 -1.62 17.07 -6.69
C THR A 81 -1.39 15.58 -6.51
N ASP A 82 -0.50 15.21 -5.59
CA ASP A 82 -0.15 13.81 -5.31
C ASP A 82 -1.37 13.03 -4.76
N LEU A 83 -2.21 13.69 -3.97
CA LEU A 83 -3.46 13.11 -3.48
C LEU A 83 -4.46 12.82 -4.60
N VAL A 84 -4.66 13.76 -5.53
CA VAL A 84 -5.57 13.55 -6.68
C VAL A 84 -5.06 12.40 -7.54
N ASP A 85 -3.76 12.37 -7.80
CA ASP A 85 -3.11 11.32 -8.57
C ASP A 85 -3.20 9.95 -7.89
N LEU A 86 -3.00 9.89 -6.57
CA LEU A 86 -3.15 8.65 -5.79
C LEU A 86 -4.59 8.13 -5.82
N LEU A 87 -5.55 9.04 -5.68
CA LEU A 87 -6.97 8.72 -5.78
C LEU A 87 -7.26 8.11 -7.15
N ASP A 88 -6.89 8.80 -8.23
CA ASP A 88 -7.14 8.35 -9.59
C ASP A 88 -6.42 7.05 -9.95
N ARG A 89 -5.12 6.93 -9.62
CA ARG A 89 -4.29 5.78 -10.04
C ARG A 89 -4.51 4.51 -9.22
N HIS A 90 -4.85 4.63 -7.95
CA HIS A 90 -4.78 3.49 -7.05
C HIS A 90 -6.07 3.21 -6.28
N VAL A 91 -6.91 4.22 -6.06
CA VAL A 91 -8.18 4.04 -5.33
C VAL A 91 -9.34 3.83 -6.31
N PHE A 92 -9.27 4.41 -7.50
CA PHE A 92 -10.39 4.51 -8.43
C PHE A 92 -10.07 4.05 -9.85
N VAL A 93 -9.35 2.93 -10.01
CA VAL A 93 -9.06 2.32 -11.33
C VAL A 93 -10.35 1.80 -11.98
N ASP A 94 -11.19 2.73 -12.41
CA ASP A 94 -12.29 2.53 -13.34
C ASP A 94 -11.78 2.93 -14.72
N LYS A 95 -11.96 2.05 -15.70
CA LYS A 95 -11.55 2.28 -17.10
C LYS A 95 -12.08 3.62 -17.63
N LYS A 96 -13.24 4.08 -17.15
CA LYS A 96 -13.81 5.38 -17.50
C LYS A 96 -12.99 6.54 -16.98
N VAL A 97 -12.62 6.54 -15.69
CA VAL A 97 -11.82 7.64 -15.09
C VAL A 97 -10.49 7.79 -15.82
N GLN A 98 -9.84 6.67 -16.17
CA GLN A 98 -8.61 6.67 -16.94
C GLN A 98 -8.77 7.31 -18.32
N SER A 99 -9.83 6.94 -19.06
CA SER A 99 -10.10 7.51 -20.38
C SER A 99 -10.29 9.03 -20.36
N PHE A 100 -10.97 9.57 -19.32
CA PHE A 100 -11.18 11.01 -19.18
C PHE A 100 -9.90 11.76 -18.76
N LEU A 101 -9.01 11.10 -18.01
CA LEU A 101 -7.69 11.64 -17.68
C LEU A 101 -6.83 11.79 -18.92
N ASP A 102 -6.84 10.78 -19.79
CA ASP A 102 -6.07 10.77 -21.04
C ASP A 102 -6.57 11.87 -21.99
N ASP A 103 -7.90 12.02 -22.11
CA ASP A 103 -8.52 13.10 -22.89
C ASP A 103 -8.12 14.48 -22.39
N ARG A 104 -8.18 14.72 -21.06
CA ARG A 104 -7.72 15.98 -20.46
C ARG A 104 -6.25 16.24 -20.80
N ASN A 105 -5.36 15.27 -20.60
CA ASN A 105 -3.92 15.42 -20.84
C ASN A 105 -3.63 15.75 -22.30
N LYS A 106 -4.30 15.06 -23.22
CA LYS A 106 -4.18 15.30 -24.66
C LYS A 106 -4.52 16.75 -25.03
N TYR A 107 -5.62 17.30 -24.53
CA TYR A 107 -6.01 18.68 -24.83
C TYR A 107 -5.11 19.70 -24.11
N LEU A 108 -4.66 19.40 -22.90
CA LEU A 108 -3.72 20.25 -22.16
C LEU A 108 -2.39 20.41 -22.91
N GLU A 109 -1.82 19.32 -23.42
CA GLU A 109 -0.57 19.36 -24.20
C GLU A 109 -0.75 20.15 -25.51
N ARG A 110 -1.91 20.02 -26.17
CA ARG A 110 -2.23 20.83 -27.37
C ARG A 110 -2.27 22.32 -27.05
N VAL A 111 -2.88 22.71 -25.93
CA VAL A 111 -2.93 24.10 -25.46
C VAL A 111 -1.53 24.63 -25.14
N LYS A 112 -0.66 23.83 -24.47
CA LYS A 112 0.74 24.21 -24.21
C LYS A 112 1.56 24.39 -25.48
N SER A 113 1.37 23.51 -26.46
CA SER A 113 2.15 23.50 -27.71
C SER A 113 1.80 24.65 -28.66
N LYS A 114 0.58 25.17 -28.59
CA LYS A 114 0.10 26.26 -29.45
C LYS A 114 0.10 27.55 -28.64
N ASN A 115 1.06 28.44 -28.89
CA ASN A 115 1.13 29.78 -28.29
C ASN A 115 -0.28 30.38 -28.12
N PHE A 116 -0.63 30.78 -26.89
CA PHE A 116 -1.94 31.18 -26.33
C PHE A 116 -2.87 32.10 -27.16
N LYS A 117 -2.48 32.55 -28.35
CA LYS A 117 -3.16 33.57 -29.14
C LYS A 117 -4.28 33.08 -30.07
N ASN A 118 -4.48 31.77 -30.30
CA ASN A 118 -5.65 31.27 -31.06
C ASN A 118 -5.91 29.77 -30.85
N CYS A 119 -6.60 29.40 -29.76
CA CYS A 119 -6.99 28.01 -29.52
C CYS A 119 -8.33 27.85 -28.78
N GLU A 120 -9.36 28.59 -29.19
CA GLU A 120 -10.68 28.55 -28.56
C GLU A 120 -11.29 27.14 -28.54
N SER A 121 -11.20 26.41 -29.67
CA SER A 121 -11.73 25.04 -29.76
C SER A 121 -11.02 24.04 -28.85
N ASP A 122 -9.68 24.09 -28.74
CA ASP A 122 -8.93 23.17 -27.86
C ASP A 122 -9.20 23.52 -26.38
N MET A 123 -9.38 24.81 -26.06
CA MET A 123 -9.76 25.25 -24.70
C MET A 123 -11.17 24.83 -24.30
N GLU A 124 -12.13 24.88 -25.23
CA GLU A 124 -13.49 24.38 -25.00
C GLU A 124 -13.50 22.86 -24.80
N GLN A 125 -12.71 22.13 -25.60
CA GLN A 125 -12.54 20.68 -25.45
C GLN A 125 -11.86 20.31 -24.13
N LEU A 126 -10.82 21.05 -23.72
CA LEU A 126 -10.18 20.88 -22.42
C LEU A 126 -11.17 21.12 -21.26
N ALA A 127 -11.95 22.19 -21.33
CA ALA A 127 -12.96 22.50 -20.31
C ALA A 127 -14.01 21.39 -20.19
N LYS A 128 -14.46 20.83 -21.32
CA LYS A 128 -15.41 19.72 -21.37
C LYS A 128 -14.81 18.44 -20.78
N ALA A 129 -13.56 18.11 -21.13
CA ALA A 129 -12.86 16.95 -20.58
C ALA A 129 -12.69 17.06 -19.05
N CYS A 130 -12.25 18.22 -18.55
CA CYS A 130 -12.15 18.45 -17.09
C CYS A 130 -13.50 18.35 -16.38
N GLN A 131 -14.59 18.80 -17.02
CA GLN A 131 -15.94 18.65 -16.47
C GLN A 131 -16.35 17.19 -16.33
N GLN A 132 -16.20 16.42 -17.40
CA GLN A 132 -16.55 14.99 -17.40
C GLN A 132 -15.73 14.21 -16.37
N LEU A 133 -14.43 14.50 -16.29
CA LEU A 133 -13.54 13.91 -15.28
C LEU A 133 -14.02 14.21 -13.85
N PHE A 134 -14.38 15.46 -13.55
CA PHE A 134 -14.89 15.84 -12.22
C PHE A 134 -16.18 15.09 -11.86
N ASP A 135 -17.12 14.98 -12.81
CA ASP A 135 -18.40 14.32 -12.58
C ASP A 135 -18.23 12.82 -12.36
N GLU A 136 -17.38 12.15 -13.13
CA GLU A 136 -17.06 10.73 -12.92
C GLU A 136 -16.32 10.50 -11.60
N ARG A 137 -15.32 11.32 -11.28
CA ARG A 137 -14.68 11.28 -9.95
C ARG A 137 -15.73 11.40 -8.84
N LYS A 138 -16.65 12.35 -8.90
CA LYS A 138 -17.67 12.50 -7.85
C LYS A 138 -18.57 11.26 -7.70
N LYS A 139 -18.89 10.57 -8.80
CA LYS A 139 -19.69 9.32 -8.79
C LYS A 139 -18.92 8.16 -8.17
N HIS A 140 -17.64 8.01 -8.46
CA HIS A 140 -16.86 6.84 -8.05
C HIS A 140 -16.13 7.04 -6.72
N ILE A 141 -15.61 8.24 -6.45
CA ILE A 141 -14.76 8.53 -5.29
C ILE A 141 -15.50 8.44 -3.97
N LYS A 142 -16.70 9.04 -3.91
CA LYS A 142 -17.47 9.09 -2.67
C LYS A 142 -17.93 7.69 -2.21
N PRO A 143 -18.56 6.85 -3.05
CA PRO A 143 -18.98 5.51 -2.65
C PRO A 143 -17.80 4.58 -2.31
N ALA A 144 -16.72 4.62 -3.10
CA ALA A 144 -15.57 3.76 -2.86
C ALA A 144 -14.90 4.08 -1.51
N LEU A 145 -14.70 5.36 -1.17
CA LEU A 145 -14.16 5.72 0.15
C LEU A 145 -15.11 5.41 1.31
N GLU A 146 -16.43 5.49 1.09
CA GLU A 146 -17.43 5.06 2.07
C GLU A 146 -17.40 3.52 2.27
N GLN A 147 -17.07 2.75 1.23
CA GLN A 147 -16.84 1.31 1.29
C GLN A 147 -15.54 0.94 2.02
N TYR A 148 -14.47 1.74 1.84
CA TYR A 148 -13.15 1.51 2.44
C TYR A 148 -13.05 1.82 3.94
N GLY A 149 -14.14 2.24 4.56
CA GLY A 149 -14.23 2.35 6.00
C GLY A 149 -15.22 3.43 6.37
N LYS A 150 -16.51 3.11 6.32
CA LYS A 150 -17.62 3.98 6.73
C LYS A 150 -17.15 4.89 7.88
N LYS A 151 -17.03 6.20 7.59
CA LYS A 151 -16.64 7.28 8.51
C LYS A 151 -15.15 7.49 8.82
N LEU A 152 -14.19 6.74 8.26
CA LEU A 152 -12.76 6.96 8.50
C LEU A 152 -12.21 8.08 7.61
N PHE A 153 -12.46 8.02 6.30
CA PHE A 153 -12.01 9.05 5.37
C PHE A 153 -13.17 9.92 4.90
N LYS A 154 -12.89 11.22 4.78
CA LYS A 154 -13.77 12.19 4.13
C LYS A 154 -12.97 12.91 3.07
N VAL A 155 -13.34 12.71 1.80
CA VAL A 155 -12.73 13.41 0.68
C VAL A 155 -13.68 14.48 0.16
N ARG A 156 -13.11 15.64 -0.15
CA ARG A 156 -13.78 16.73 -0.84
C ARG A 156 -12.96 17.10 -2.07
N ILE A 157 -13.58 16.97 -3.23
CA ILE A 157 -13.02 17.43 -4.50
C ILE A 157 -13.59 18.82 -4.77
N THR A 158 -12.70 19.79 -4.91
CA THR A 158 -13.05 21.16 -5.30
C THR A 158 -12.79 21.29 -6.78
N LYS A 159 -13.85 21.64 -7.50
CA LYS A 159 -13.81 21.81 -8.96
C LYS A 159 -12.84 22.93 -9.35
N GLY A 160 -12.00 22.68 -10.36
CA GLY A 160 -11.20 23.73 -11.00
C GLY A 160 -12.06 24.79 -11.70
N LYS A 161 -11.46 25.94 -12.00
CA LYS A 161 -12.04 26.96 -12.88
C LYS A 161 -11.70 26.61 -14.33
N TYR A 162 -12.62 25.94 -15.02
CA TYR A 162 -12.43 25.50 -16.41
C TYR A 162 -12.70 26.60 -17.45
N LYS A 163 -12.36 27.84 -17.11
CA LYS A 163 -12.55 29.02 -17.94
C LYS A 163 -11.35 29.93 -17.77
N GLY A 164 -10.94 30.60 -18.85
CA GLY A 164 -9.81 31.52 -18.85
C GLY A 164 -8.62 30.94 -19.60
N THR A 165 -7.52 31.69 -19.62
CA THR A 165 -6.28 31.36 -20.36
C THR A 165 -5.19 30.80 -19.46
N LYS A 166 -5.45 30.62 -18.16
CA LYS A 166 -4.43 30.15 -17.20
C LYS A 166 -4.61 28.66 -16.96
N GLU A 167 -3.64 27.85 -17.39
CA GLU A 167 -3.66 26.38 -17.24
C GLU A 167 -3.90 25.90 -15.80
N GLN A 168 -3.32 26.61 -14.82
CA GLN A 168 -3.44 26.30 -13.39
C GLN A 168 -4.89 26.34 -12.88
N GLU A 169 -5.80 27.00 -13.61
CA GLU A 169 -7.21 27.08 -13.27
C GLU A 169 -7.97 25.79 -13.64
N PHE A 170 -7.44 24.98 -14.57
CA PHE A 170 -8.11 23.78 -15.10
C PHE A 170 -7.96 22.52 -14.23
N PHE A 171 -7.26 22.62 -13.10
CA PHE A 171 -7.01 21.47 -12.22
C PHE A 171 -7.98 21.44 -11.04
N ASP A 172 -8.63 20.29 -10.87
CA ASP A 172 -9.33 19.94 -9.64
C ASP A 172 -8.36 19.83 -8.46
N ARG A 173 -8.89 20.08 -7.26
CA ARG A 173 -8.15 19.88 -6.01
C ARG A 173 -8.88 18.92 -5.10
N ALA A 174 -8.23 17.84 -4.69
CA ALA A 174 -8.73 17.00 -3.63
C ALA A 174 -8.22 17.48 -2.27
N THR A 175 -9.08 17.40 -1.27
CA THR A 175 -8.73 17.52 0.14
C THR A 175 -9.26 16.30 0.85
N MET A 176 -8.45 15.70 1.73
CA MET A 176 -8.85 14.54 2.51
C MET A 176 -8.75 14.86 4.00
N SER A 177 -9.73 14.36 4.75
CA SER A 177 -9.72 14.35 6.20
C SER A 177 -9.91 12.93 6.73
N VAL A 178 -9.30 12.65 7.86
CA VAL A 178 -9.31 11.35 8.52
C VAL A 178 -9.98 11.51 9.88
N LEU A 179 -10.85 10.57 10.24
CA LEU A 179 -11.47 10.51 11.56
C LEU A 179 -10.45 9.99 12.56
N VAL A 180 -10.02 10.86 13.45
CA VAL A 180 -9.13 10.52 14.56
C VAL A 180 -9.79 10.97 15.86
N ASN A 181 -9.92 10.05 16.84
CA ASN A 181 -10.60 10.31 18.12
C ASN A 181 -11.99 10.96 17.94
N SER A 182 -12.81 10.40 17.05
CA SER A 182 -14.17 10.90 16.74
C SER A 182 -14.24 12.30 16.11
N LYS A 183 -13.12 12.87 15.66
CA LYS A 183 -13.08 14.16 14.94
C LYS A 183 -12.35 14.01 13.61
N TYR A 184 -12.88 14.64 12.55
CA TYR A 184 -12.19 14.69 11.27
C TYR A 184 -11.08 15.74 11.31
N LYS A 185 -9.85 15.31 11.03
CA LYS A 185 -8.68 16.17 10.86
C LYS A 185 -8.24 16.17 9.41
N SER A 186 -7.91 17.35 8.87
CA SER A 186 -7.26 17.47 7.55
C SER A 186 -5.91 16.77 7.55
N LEU A 187 -5.50 16.15 6.43
CA LEU A 187 -4.17 15.54 6.28
C LEU A 187 -3.02 16.46 6.69
N THR A 188 -3.14 17.75 6.37
CA THR A 188 -2.16 18.80 6.71
C THR A 188 -2.06 19.10 8.21
N ARG A 189 -3.04 18.65 9.00
CA ARG A 189 -3.11 18.82 10.47
C ARG A 189 -2.91 17.51 11.23
N LEU A 190 -2.69 16.40 10.52
CA LEU A 190 -2.35 15.13 11.16
C LEU A 190 -0.91 15.18 11.67
N SER A 191 -0.66 14.57 12.83
CA SER A 191 0.70 14.23 13.23
C SER A 191 1.31 13.28 12.20
N THR A 192 2.64 13.15 12.19
CA THR A 192 3.33 12.19 11.31
C THR A 192 2.76 10.78 11.47
N GLY A 193 2.50 10.35 12.72
CA GLY A 193 1.89 9.06 12.99
C GLY A 193 0.45 8.94 12.51
N GLU A 194 -0.41 9.89 12.86
CA GLU A 194 -1.80 9.87 12.39
C GLU A 194 -1.88 9.82 10.85
N ARG A 195 -0.96 10.50 10.16
CA ARG A 195 -0.85 10.49 8.70
C ARG A 195 -0.44 9.11 8.20
N ASN A 196 0.63 8.52 8.71
CA ASN A 196 1.12 7.21 8.28
C ASN A 196 0.09 6.11 8.48
N ALA A 197 -0.57 6.08 9.64
CA ALA A 197 -1.61 5.09 9.89
C ALA A 197 -2.82 5.30 8.97
N ALA A 198 -3.24 6.55 8.71
CA ALA A 198 -4.30 6.81 7.74
C ALA A 198 -3.93 6.34 6.33
N MET A 199 -2.68 6.50 5.93
CA MET A 199 -2.20 6.06 4.61
C MET A 199 -2.16 4.54 4.53
N MET A 200 -1.65 3.87 5.57
CA MET A 200 -1.68 2.42 5.67
C MET A 200 -3.10 1.89 5.52
N VAL A 201 -4.07 2.48 6.21
CA VAL A 201 -5.47 2.06 6.08
C VAL A 201 -6.03 2.30 4.68
N LEU A 202 -5.64 3.37 3.98
CA LEU A 202 -6.06 3.63 2.60
C LEU A 202 -5.47 2.59 1.63
N LEU A 203 -4.19 2.24 1.80
CA LEU A 203 -3.49 1.26 0.97
C LEU A 203 -3.99 -0.17 1.19
N MET A 204 -4.17 -0.56 2.46
CA MET A 204 -4.82 -1.79 2.91
C MET A 204 -6.23 -1.99 2.32
N ASN A 205 -6.84 -0.92 1.83
CA ASN A 205 -8.18 -0.93 1.30
C ASN A 205 -8.23 -1.06 -0.22
N GLN A 206 -7.11 -0.94 -0.94
CA GLN A 206 -7.11 -1.13 -2.38
C GLN A 206 -7.55 -2.57 -2.67
N GLY A 207 -8.73 -2.74 -3.27
CA GLY A 207 -9.41 -4.03 -3.43
C GLY A 207 -8.67 -4.98 -4.36
N ALA A 208 -7.59 -5.57 -3.86
CA ALA A 208 -6.66 -6.41 -4.60
C ALA A 208 -6.75 -7.87 -4.14
N PHE A 209 -6.53 -8.79 -5.07
CA PHE A 209 -6.38 -10.21 -4.80
C PHE A 209 -4.91 -10.51 -4.46
N GLY A 210 -4.63 -11.13 -3.31
CA GLY A 210 -3.28 -11.56 -2.93
C GLY A 210 -2.76 -11.04 -1.58
N PRO A 211 -1.62 -11.54 -1.08
CA PRO A 211 -1.09 -11.17 0.22
C PRO A 211 -0.59 -9.73 0.25
N LEU A 212 -0.87 -9.03 1.35
CA LEU A 212 -0.39 -7.68 1.63
C LEU A 212 0.87 -7.75 2.49
N ILE A 213 2.00 -7.26 1.98
CA ILE A 213 3.28 -7.26 2.71
C ILE A 213 3.59 -5.83 3.17
N ILE A 214 3.74 -5.66 4.48
CA ILE A 214 3.96 -4.36 5.10
C ILE A 214 5.21 -4.42 5.96
N ASP A 215 6.11 -3.48 5.71
CA ASP A 215 7.33 -3.30 6.49
C ASP A 215 7.15 -2.14 7.48
N GLU A 216 7.34 -2.46 8.76
CA GLU A 216 7.18 -1.59 9.93
C GLU A 216 5.87 -0.76 9.91
N PRO A 217 4.68 -1.40 9.89
CA PRO A 217 3.38 -0.71 9.90
C PRO A 217 3.20 0.30 11.05
N GLU A 218 3.94 0.13 12.14
CA GLU A 218 3.99 1.00 13.33
C GLU A 218 4.85 2.26 13.16
N ARG A 219 5.67 2.37 12.11
CA ARG A 219 6.71 3.40 12.05
C ARG A 219 6.08 4.80 12.13
N HIS A 220 6.56 5.58 13.09
CA HIS A 220 6.06 6.91 13.46
C HIS A 220 4.68 6.96 14.12
N LEU A 221 4.06 5.81 14.45
CA LEU A 221 2.79 5.75 15.19
C LEU A 221 3.02 5.75 16.70
N ASP A 222 2.12 6.39 17.45
CA ASP A 222 2.04 6.18 18.89
C ASP A 222 1.22 4.92 19.22
N VAL A 223 1.42 4.36 20.41
CA VAL A 223 0.72 3.14 20.88
C VAL A 223 -0.80 3.29 20.78
N LYS A 224 -1.33 4.51 21.03
CA LYS A 224 -2.76 4.80 20.93
C LYS A 224 -3.29 4.68 19.50
N SER A 225 -2.51 5.10 18.50
CA SER A 225 -2.86 5.00 17.08
C SER A 225 -2.74 3.55 16.59
N ILE A 226 -1.72 2.83 17.07
CA ILE A 226 -1.53 1.40 16.77
C ILE A 226 -2.76 0.61 17.26
N THR A 227 -3.07 0.72 18.55
CA THR A 227 -4.17 -0.03 19.19
C THR A 227 -5.55 0.47 18.78
N GLY A 228 -5.74 1.78 18.61
CA GLY A 228 -7.03 2.39 18.35
C GLY A 228 -7.45 2.45 16.88
N MET A 229 -6.50 2.35 15.94
CA MET A 229 -6.80 2.52 14.50
C MET A 229 -6.20 1.40 13.63
N LEU A 230 -4.90 1.11 13.78
CA LEU A 230 -4.22 0.15 12.92
C LEU A 230 -4.68 -1.29 13.19
N VAL A 231 -4.59 -1.74 14.45
CA VAL A 231 -4.97 -3.10 14.87
C VAL A 231 -6.43 -3.44 14.51
N PRO A 232 -7.45 -2.61 14.84
CA PRO A 232 -8.83 -2.87 14.44
C PRO A 232 -9.03 -2.96 12.93
N ARG A 233 -8.17 -2.27 12.15
CA ARG A 233 -8.24 -2.33 10.70
C ARG A 233 -7.61 -3.61 10.16
N MET A 234 -6.46 -4.03 10.71
CA MET A 234 -5.81 -5.29 10.38
C MET A 234 -6.75 -6.47 10.64
N HIS A 235 -7.43 -6.49 11.79
CA HIS A 235 -8.49 -7.47 12.10
C HIS A 235 -9.55 -7.60 11.01
N LYS A 236 -10.07 -6.47 10.52
CA LYS A 236 -11.06 -6.47 9.43
C LYS A 236 -10.50 -6.85 8.07
N LEU A 237 -9.19 -6.72 7.88
CA LEU A 237 -8.54 -6.99 6.61
C LEU A 237 -8.07 -8.44 6.52
N LYS A 238 -7.53 -9.01 7.62
CA LYS A 238 -7.04 -10.39 7.68
C LYS A 238 -8.11 -11.44 7.37
N THR A 239 -9.39 -11.12 7.59
CA THR A 239 -10.53 -11.99 7.24
C THR A 239 -10.79 -12.15 5.74
N ARG A 240 -10.26 -11.24 4.91
CA ARG A 240 -10.50 -11.21 3.46
C ARG A 240 -9.22 -11.21 2.63
N GLN A 241 -8.07 -10.97 3.26
CA GLN A 241 -6.78 -10.84 2.60
C GLN A 241 -5.67 -11.27 3.57
N GLN A 242 -4.72 -12.09 3.13
CA GLN A 242 -3.56 -12.44 3.93
C GLN A 242 -2.70 -11.19 4.18
N ILE A 243 -2.27 -10.96 5.42
CA ILE A 243 -1.38 -9.87 5.79
C ILE A 243 -0.08 -10.46 6.31
N ILE A 244 1.05 -9.97 5.81
CA ILE A 244 2.39 -10.32 6.28
C ILE A 244 3.03 -9.01 6.74
N CYS A 245 3.31 -8.92 8.04
CA CYS A 245 3.90 -7.74 8.65
C CYS A 245 5.29 -8.06 9.19
N VAL A 246 6.26 -7.21 8.84
CA VAL A 246 7.53 -7.13 9.56
C VAL A 246 7.35 -6.02 10.59
N THR A 247 7.42 -6.33 11.88
CA THR A 247 7.10 -5.37 12.94
C THR A 247 8.05 -5.55 14.12
N ARG A 248 8.29 -4.45 14.81
CA ARG A 248 8.98 -4.35 16.10
C ARG A 248 8.03 -3.88 17.21
N ASP A 249 6.71 -3.99 17.01
CA ASP A 249 5.71 -3.57 17.99
C ASP A 249 4.89 -4.76 18.53
N GLU A 250 4.91 -4.94 19.85
CA GLU A 250 4.21 -6.01 20.55
C GLU A 250 2.68 -5.93 20.40
N HIS A 251 2.10 -4.75 20.24
CA HIS A 251 0.65 -4.58 20.09
C HIS A 251 0.18 -5.06 18.72
N ILE A 252 0.97 -4.87 17.67
CA ILE A 252 0.67 -5.41 16.34
C ILE A 252 0.67 -6.93 16.36
N LEU A 253 1.61 -7.53 17.10
CA LEU A 253 1.70 -8.97 17.26
C LEU A 253 0.57 -9.55 18.13
N VAL A 254 0.44 -9.04 19.35
CA VAL A 254 -0.45 -9.57 20.40
C VAL A 254 -1.89 -9.08 20.18
N SER A 255 -2.10 -7.77 20.11
CA SER A 255 -3.45 -7.22 19.91
C SER A 255 -3.95 -7.39 18.48
N GLY A 256 -3.04 -7.50 17.51
CA GLY A 256 -3.36 -7.87 16.13
C GLY A 256 -3.75 -9.34 15.95
N ASP A 257 -3.57 -10.17 16.99
CA ASP A 257 -3.95 -11.59 17.00
C ASP A 257 -3.30 -12.33 15.84
N ALA A 258 -1.96 -12.32 15.81
CA ALA A 258 -1.20 -12.93 14.73
C ALA A 258 -1.39 -14.46 14.72
N GLU A 259 -1.92 -15.00 13.61
CA GLU A 259 -2.09 -16.45 13.47
C GLU A 259 -0.77 -17.20 13.23
N GLN A 260 0.22 -16.51 12.66
CA GLN A 260 1.56 -17.04 12.41
C GLN A 260 2.60 -15.99 12.76
N VAL A 261 3.53 -16.37 13.63
CA VAL A 261 4.68 -15.59 14.05
C VAL A 261 5.94 -16.25 13.49
N ILE A 262 6.86 -15.42 13.02
CA ILE A 262 8.18 -15.81 12.54
C ILE A 262 9.19 -14.96 13.30
N VAL A 263 9.88 -15.58 14.25
CA VAL A 263 10.93 -14.93 15.03
C VAL A 263 12.26 -15.19 14.35
N THR A 264 13.00 -14.13 14.06
CA THR A 264 14.34 -14.19 13.47
C THR A 264 15.38 -13.69 14.47
N GLN A 265 16.38 -14.52 14.77
CA GLN A 265 17.52 -14.15 15.61
C GLN A 265 18.79 -14.13 14.78
N SER A 266 19.57 -13.06 14.92
CA SER A 266 20.84 -12.85 14.23
C SER A 266 21.96 -12.70 15.26
N GLU A 267 22.40 -13.82 15.82
CA GLU A 267 23.66 -13.89 16.56
C GLU A 267 24.80 -14.18 15.58
N ASP A 268 25.13 -15.45 15.33
CA ASP A 268 26.16 -15.88 14.35
C ASP A 268 25.59 -16.54 13.08
N LYS A 269 24.37 -17.12 13.18
CA LYS A 269 23.59 -17.69 12.07
C LYS A 269 22.12 -17.28 12.24
N LEU A 270 21.41 -17.08 11.13
CA LEU A 270 19.98 -16.79 11.17
C LEU A 270 19.22 -17.99 11.74
N LYS A 271 18.73 -17.87 12.98
CA LYS A 271 17.80 -18.83 13.57
C LYS A 271 16.37 -18.33 13.33
N VAL A 272 15.52 -19.23 12.86
CA VAL A 272 14.11 -18.94 12.55
C VAL A 272 13.23 -19.87 13.37
N ILE A 273 12.38 -19.30 14.22
CA ILE A 273 11.37 -20.03 15.00
C ILE A 273 10.00 -19.59 14.51
N THR A 274 9.11 -20.55 14.30
CA THR A 274 7.79 -20.28 13.73
C THR A 274 6.69 -20.99 14.50
N GLY A 275 5.59 -20.31 14.76
CA GLY A 275 4.41 -20.86 15.43
C GLY A 275 3.32 -19.81 15.57
N ASP A 276 2.17 -20.17 16.11
CA ASP A 276 1.13 -19.20 16.45
C ASP A 276 1.48 -18.44 17.75
N ILE A 277 0.81 -17.32 18.00
CA ILE A 277 1.05 -16.48 19.19
C ILE A 277 0.71 -17.18 20.53
N ASN A 278 -0.02 -18.30 20.52
CA ASN A 278 -0.31 -19.10 21.71
C ASN A 278 0.69 -20.25 21.93
N ASN A 279 1.62 -20.47 21.00
CA ASN A 279 2.69 -21.43 21.19
C ASN A 279 3.63 -20.95 22.30
N ARG A 280 3.89 -21.80 23.30
CA ARG A 280 4.73 -21.47 24.46
C ARG A 280 6.14 -21.03 24.08
N GLU A 281 6.78 -21.71 23.12
CA GLU A 281 8.12 -21.34 22.65
C GLU A 281 8.09 -19.96 21.99
N ILE A 282 7.06 -19.65 21.20
CA ILE A 282 6.88 -18.32 20.61
C ILE A 282 6.65 -17.26 21.70
N GLN A 283 5.80 -17.53 22.68
CA GLN A 283 5.53 -16.59 23.77
C GLN A 283 6.78 -16.28 24.60
N GLU A 284 7.58 -17.31 24.91
CA GLU A 284 8.85 -17.14 25.61
C GLU A 284 9.82 -16.25 24.81
N GLN A 285 9.92 -16.46 23.49
CA GLN A 285 10.76 -15.64 22.61
C GLN A 285 10.24 -14.20 22.46
N VAL A 286 8.93 -14.02 22.36
CA VAL A 286 8.29 -12.69 22.28
C VAL A 286 8.53 -11.92 23.59
N LEU A 287 8.35 -12.57 24.73
CA LEU A 287 8.64 -11.98 26.05
C LEU A 287 10.11 -11.56 26.16
N GLU A 288 11.03 -12.44 25.76
CA GLU A 288 12.47 -12.16 25.77
C GLU A 288 12.84 -10.96 24.89
N ILE A 289 12.24 -10.86 23.69
CA ILE A 289 12.52 -9.76 22.74
C ILE A 289 12.00 -8.41 23.24
N PHE A 290 10.79 -8.37 23.81
CA PHE A 290 10.13 -7.11 24.16
C PHE A 290 10.37 -6.65 25.60
N GLU A 291 10.44 -7.59 26.55
CA GLU A 291 10.54 -7.28 27.99
C GLU A 291 11.90 -7.72 28.58
N GLY A 292 12.69 -8.53 27.87
CA GLY A 292 14.00 -9.00 28.33
C GLY A 292 13.90 -10.15 29.33
N ASP A 293 14.53 -10.02 30.49
CA ASP A 293 14.31 -10.92 31.61
C ASP A 293 12.91 -10.66 32.19
N GLY A 294 12.05 -11.69 32.24
CA GLY A 294 10.63 -11.55 32.60
C GLY A 294 10.32 -10.83 33.92
N ASP A 295 11.33 -10.50 34.72
CA ASP A 295 11.29 -9.62 35.89
C ASP A 295 10.74 -8.22 35.58
N ALA A 296 11.09 -7.63 34.42
CA ALA A 296 10.56 -6.33 34.02
C ALA A 296 9.03 -6.36 33.84
N LEU A 297 8.53 -7.44 33.20
CA LEU A 297 7.10 -7.66 33.02
C LEU A 297 6.39 -7.93 34.36
N LEU A 298 6.99 -8.71 35.25
CA LEU A 298 6.45 -8.96 36.59
C LEU A 298 6.29 -7.66 37.38
N GLU A 299 7.28 -6.78 37.34
CA GLU A 299 7.23 -5.47 38.00
C GLU A 299 6.19 -4.53 37.36
N LYS A 300 6.07 -4.54 36.03
CA LYS A 300 5.03 -3.83 35.28
C LYS A 300 3.63 -4.29 35.70
N ASN A 301 3.41 -5.60 35.77
CA ASN A 301 2.15 -6.19 36.24
C ASN A 301 1.86 -5.84 37.71
N ARG A 302 2.87 -5.87 38.58
CA ARG A 302 2.72 -5.50 40.00
C ARG A 302 2.29 -4.04 40.19
N LYS A 303 2.84 -3.13 39.38
CA LYS A 303 2.58 -1.68 39.48
C LYS A 303 1.30 -1.23 38.77
N LEU A 304 1.05 -1.75 37.56
CA LEU A 304 -0.05 -1.30 36.70
C LEU A 304 -1.27 -2.21 36.71
N GLY A 305 -1.11 -3.50 37.04
CA GLY A 305 -2.20 -4.48 37.03
C GLY A 305 -3.34 -4.13 37.98
N ARG A 306 -3.03 -3.50 39.12
CA ARG A 306 -4.03 -3.04 40.10
C ARG A 306 -4.95 -1.93 39.59
N ILE A 307 -4.62 -1.28 38.48
CA ILE A 307 -5.46 -0.25 37.85
C ILE A 307 -6.47 -0.89 36.88
N LEU A 308 -6.25 -2.15 36.50
CA LEU A 308 -7.07 -2.90 35.54
C LEU A 308 -8.15 -3.77 36.21
N GLU A 309 -8.06 -4.00 37.52
CA GLU A 309 -9.07 -4.65 38.37
C GLU A 309 -10.18 -3.68 38.80
#